data_AF-A0A1M4BKU6-F1
#
_entry.id   AF-A0A1M4BKU6-F1
#
_cell.length_a   1.000
_cell.length_b   1.000
_cell.length_c   1.000
_cell.angle_alpha   90.00
_cell.angle_beta   90.00
_cell.angle_gamma   90.00
#
_symmetry.space_group_name_H-M   'P 1'
#
loop_
_entity.id
_entity.type
_entity.pdbx_description
1 polymer ?
#
loop_
_entity_poly.entity_id
_entity_poly.type
_entity_poly.pdbx_seq_one_letter_code
_entity_poly.pdbx_strand_id
1 'polypeptide(L)' 'MARFRNISGEDRHVGRVDGPVVAAGEVVPVDEDVTGQSDDAYIVGSGDEARAWPKSTWELLEEPKSRKASE' A
#
# COMPACT_ATOMS: atom_id res chain seq x y z
N MET A 1 2.59 -9.58 3.18
CA MET A 1 2.80 -9.07 1.80
C MET A 1 1.52 -8.42 1.30
N ALA A 2 1.46 -7.10 1.43
CA ALA A 2 0.38 -6.30 0.88
C ALA A 2 0.58 -6.12 -0.63
N ARG A 3 -0.51 -5.94 -1.38
CA ARG A 3 -0.46 -5.63 -2.81
C ARG A 3 -1.09 -4.28 -3.04
N PHE A 4 -0.36 -3.39 -3.71
CA PHE A 4 -0.86 -2.07 -4.02
C PHE A 4 -0.98 -1.88 -5.52
N ARG A 5 -2.11 -1.32 -5.96
CA ARG A 5 -2.29 -0.86 -7.32
C ARG A 5 -2.04 0.63 -7.40
N ASN A 6 -1.25 1.06 -8.38
CA ASN A 6 -1.11 2.48 -8.68
C ASN A 6 -2.38 2.96 -9.42
N ILE A 7 -3.15 3.83 -8.78
CA ILE A 7 -4.40 4.41 -9.33
C ILE A 7 -4.25 5.89 -9.70
N SER A 8 -3.04 6.45 -9.62
CA SER A 8 -2.79 7.89 -9.81
C SER A 8 -2.84 8.36 -11.27
N GLY A 9 -2.84 7.44 -12.24
CA GLY A 9 -2.78 7.78 -13.67
C GLY A 9 -1.38 8.15 -14.18
N GLU A 10 -0.38 8.18 -13.31
CA GLU A 10 1.03 8.43 -13.64
C GLU A 10 1.92 7.34 -13.03
N ASP A 11 3.15 7.21 -13.53
CA ASP A 11 4.14 6.30 -12.96
C ASP A 11 4.63 6.82 -11.58
N ARG A 12 4.69 5.93 -10.59
CA ARG A 12 4.99 6.31 -9.20
C ARG A 12 6.04 5.41 -8.58
N HIS A 13 6.95 6.03 -7.83
CA HIS A 13 7.91 5.29 -7.02
C HIS A 13 7.25 4.72 -5.76
N VAL A 14 7.62 3.49 -5.43
CA VAL A 14 7.15 2.76 -4.25
C VAL A 14 8.02 3.06 -3.05
N GLY A 15 7.39 3.50 -1.96
CA GLY A 15 8.02 3.69 -0.64
C GLY A 15 8.99 4.88 -0.55
N ARG A 16 9.99 4.95 -1.44
CA ARG A 16 11.06 5.96 -1.48
C ARG A 16 11.23 6.52 -2.90
N VAL A 17 11.86 7.69 -3.02
CA VAL A 17 12.13 8.34 -4.32
C VAL A 17 13.07 7.52 -5.21
N ASP A 18 13.92 6.70 -4.59
CA ASP A 18 14.85 5.74 -5.20
C ASP A 18 14.26 4.32 -5.29
N GLY A 19 13.01 4.14 -4.86
CA GLY A 19 12.30 2.87 -4.93
C GLY A 19 11.91 2.49 -6.37
N PRO A 20 11.43 1.25 -6.58
CA PRO A 20 11.00 0.80 -7.89
C PRO A 20 9.82 1.65 -8.40
N VAL A 21 9.83 1.92 -9.71
CA VAL A 21 8.75 2.63 -10.40
C VAL A 21 7.66 1.63 -10.77
N VAL A 22 6.42 1.97 -10.42
CA VAL A 22 5.21 1.21 -10.77
C VAL A 22 4.39 2.04 -11.72
N ALA A 23 4.16 1.51 -12.92
CA ALA A 23 3.39 2.20 -13.93
C ALA A 23 1.93 2.42 -13.49
N ALA A 24 1.27 3.41 -14.06
CA ALA A 24 -0.15 3.63 -13.81
C ALA A 24 -0.98 2.37 -14.10
N GLY A 25 -1.82 1.96 -13.14
CA GLY A 25 -2.68 0.78 -13.24
C GLY A 25 -2.02 -0.54 -12.84
N GLU A 26 -0.69 -0.58 -12.71
CA GLU A 26 0.06 -1.79 -12.34
C GLU A 26 -0.04 -2.10 -10.84
N VAL A 27 0.19 -3.38 -10.51
CA VAL A 27 0.15 -3.89 -9.14
C VAL A 27 1.55 -4.27 -8.69
N VAL A 28 1.94 -3.79 -7.52
CA VAL A 28 3.22 -4.09 -6.89
C VAL A 28 3.02 -4.86 -5.58
N PRO A 29 3.75 -5.96 -5.36
CA PRO A 29 3.86 -6.57 -4.04
C PRO A 29 4.78 -5.73 -3.16
N VAL A 30 4.38 -5.49 -1.91
CA VAL A 30 5.19 -4.84 -0.89
C VAL A 30 5.49 -5.85 0.20
N ASP A 31 6.78 -5.98 0.52
CA ASP A 31 7.28 -6.93 1.52
C ASP A 31 6.82 -6.52 2.93
N GLU A 32 6.76 -5.22 3.21
CA GLU A 32 6.25 -4.67 4.45
C GLU A 32 4.72 -4.83 4.61
N ASP A 33 4.30 -5.05 5.85
CA ASP A 33 2.88 -5.15 6.21
C ASP A 33 2.24 -3.78 6.39
N VAL A 34 0.93 -3.71 6.11
CA VAL A 34 0.09 -2.56 6.44
C VAL A 34 -0.23 -2.62 7.93
N THR A 35 0.35 -1.71 8.71
CA THR A 35 0.20 -1.66 10.17
C THR A 35 -0.91 -0.73 10.63
N GLY A 36 -1.41 0.11 9.73
CA GLY A 36 -2.51 1.02 10.01
C GLY A 36 -3.09 1.64 8.75
N GLN A 37 -4.20 2.33 8.92
CA GLN A 37 -4.84 3.11 7.87
C GLN A 37 -5.49 4.34 8.49
N SER A 38 -5.33 5.48 7.82
CA SER A 38 -6.11 6.69 8.06
C SER A 38 -7.14 6.86 6.95
N ASP A 39 -7.94 7.93 7.00
CA ASP A 39 -8.87 8.25 5.92
C ASP A 39 -8.16 8.40 4.57
N ASP A 40 -7.02 9.10 4.54
CA ASP A 40 -6.31 9.48 3.32
C ASP A 40 -5.11 8.60 2.94
N ALA A 41 -4.64 7.70 3.82
CA ALA A 41 -3.44 6.91 3.56
C ALA A 41 -3.42 5.52 4.25
N TYR A 42 -2.65 4.60 3.69
CA TYR A 42 -2.22 3.36 4.35
C TYR A 42 -0.88 3.58 5.04
N ILE A 43 -0.69 3.00 6.22
CA ILE A 43 0.59 3.00 6.92
C ILE A 43 1.25 1.65 6.68
N VAL A 44 2.35 1.67 5.92
CA VAL A 44 3.12 0.49 5.51
C VAL A 44 4.44 0.46 6.28
N GLY A 45 4.78 -0.68 6.88
CA GLY A 45 5.96 -0.82 7.74
C GLY A 45 5.71 -0.43 9.20
N SER A 46 6.75 -0.48 10.02
CA SER A 46 6.71 -0.23 11.47
C SER A 46 7.85 0.67 11.94
N GLY A 47 7.67 1.36 13.06
CA GLY A 47 8.71 2.18 13.68
C GLY A 47 9.14 3.37 12.82
N ASP A 48 10.43 3.70 12.86
CA ASP A 48 11.01 4.82 12.09
C ASP A 48 10.98 4.61 10.56
N GLU A 49 10.72 3.38 10.11
CA GLU A 49 10.61 3.03 8.70
C GLU A 49 9.16 3.04 8.19
N ALA A 50 8.17 3.29 9.05
CA ALA A 50 6.77 3.38 8.65
C ALA A 50 6.54 4.51 7.64
N ARG A 51 5.78 4.22 6.58
CA ARG A 51 5.49 5.16 5.49
C ARG A 51 4.00 5.27 5.23
N ALA A 52 3.57 6.51 5.00
CA ALA A 52 2.22 6.81 4.55
C ALA A 52 2.13 6.66 3.02
N TRP A 53 1.22 5.82 2.58
CA TRP A 53 0.88 5.54 1.19
C TRP A 53 -0.48 6.17 0.88
N PRO A 54 -0.53 7.31 0.16
CA PRO A 54 -1.78 8.02 -0.08
C PRO A 54 -2.79 7.17 -0.84
N LYS A 55 -4.05 7.13 -0.37
CA LYS A 55 -5.15 6.43 -1.04
C LYS A 55 -5.56 7.07 -2.37
N SER A 56 -5.19 8.33 -2.59
CA SER A 56 -5.33 8.98 -3.90
C SER A 56 -4.37 8.42 -4.95
N THR A 57 -3.33 7.70 -4.53
CA THR A 57 -2.27 7.16 -5.39
C THR A 57 -2.29 5.64 -5.42
N TRP A 58 -2.58 5.02 -4.28
CA TRP A 58 -2.46 3.60 -4.08
C TRP A 58 -3.79 3.01 -3.64
N GLU A 59 -4.16 1.89 -4.23
CA GLU A 59 -5.29 1.07 -3.80
C GLU A 59 -4.75 -0.23 -3.20
N LEU A 60 -5.09 -0.49 -1.93
CA LEU A 60 -4.76 -1.77 -1.29
C LEU A 60 -5.66 -2.84 -1.89
N LEU A 61 -5.06 -3.74 -2.66
CA LEU A 61 -5.75 -4.91 -3.19
C LEU A 61 -5.67 -6.02 -2.15
N GLU A 62 -6.75 -6.10 -1.37
CA GLU A 62 -6.97 -7.10 -0.33
C GLU A 62 -6.85 -8.54 -0.85
N GLU A 63 -6.60 -9.54 0.01
CA GLU A 63 -7.57 -9.95 1.03
C GLU A 63 -7.23 -9.53 2.48
N PRO A 64 -8.20 -9.03 3.27
CA PRO A 64 -8.08 -9.07 4.70
C PRO A 64 -8.42 -10.50 5.11
N LYS A 65 -7.42 -11.32 5.42
CA LYS A 65 -7.70 -12.50 6.25
C LYS A 65 -7.94 -12.05 7.69
N SER A 66 -9.11 -11.45 7.91
CA SER A 66 -9.78 -11.47 9.19
C SER A 66 -11.27 -11.77 9.00
N ARG A 67 -11.56 -12.93 8.41
CA ARG A 67 -12.84 -13.61 8.66
C ARG A 67 -12.71 -14.41 9.95
N LYS A 68 -12.63 -13.69 11.08
CA LYS A 68 -13.22 -14.15 12.34
C LYS A 68 -14.35 -13.19 12.67
N ALA A 69 -15.47 -13.39 11.98
CA ALA A 69 -16.77 -13.17 12.61
C ALA A 69 -17.20 -14.55 13.08
N SER A 70 -17.10 -14.74 14.38
CA SER A 70 -17.70 -15.83 15.14
C SER A 70 -19.22 -15.78 14.95
N GLU A 71 -19.85 -16.91 14.64
CA GLU A 71 -21.11 -17.38 15.24
C GLU A 71 -21.32 -18.86 14.87
#